data_AF-A0A8J8PKP9-F1
#
_entry.id   AF-A0A8J8PKP9-F1
#
_cell.length_a   1.000
_cell.length_b   1.000
_cell.length_c   1.000
_cell.angle_alpha   90.00
_cell.angle_beta   90.00
_cell.angle_gamma   90.00
#
_symmetry.space_group_name_H-M   'P 1'
#
loop_
_entity.id
_entity.type
_entity.pdbx_description
1 polymer ?
#
loop_
_entity_poly.entity_id
_entity_poly.type
_entity_poly.pdbx_seq_one_letter_code
_entity_poly.pdbx_strand_id
1 'polypeptide(L)'
;GIRGIMIEPLFEATNMIGVDEDIDFMMLFKTNQGTDFHFIRTGDHYYQGVRKLIKIDNISVLEGGDVVITGSNGDVLIAFKETGELNEATKQLTKGDVIIAYGSIKPSVKFGKVIELEKIEIIQLIDIIYENPKCPKCNHSMESLGKNKGYRCRKCKYELNDISKVIKRIDRNISLGIYQSRYYRHLTRPIFLEIKNDSEKVEKIYLPLLLNNLKNARILD
;
A
#
# COMPACT_ATOMS: atom_id res chain seq x y z
N GLY A 1 -5.45 21.18 14.12
CA GLY A 1 -5.80 20.08 15.03
C GLY A 1 -4.64 19.11 15.10
N ILE A 2 -4.01 18.96 16.26
CA ILE A 2 -2.86 18.09 16.47
C ILE A 2 -3.38 16.68 16.76
N ARG A 3 -2.74 15.66 16.18
CA ARG A 3 -3.08 14.24 16.40
C ARG A 3 -1.95 13.54 17.12
N GLY A 4 -2.29 12.67 18.06
CA GLY A 4 -1.33 11.99 18.91
C GLY A 4 -1.97 10.82 19.64
N ILE A 5 -1.12 9.93 20.15
CA ILE A 5 -1.52 8.74 20.90
C ILE A 5 -1.38 8.92 22.42
N MET A 6 -0.80 10.05 22.83
CA MET A 6 -0.55 10.43 24.23
C MET A 6 -0.92 11.90 24.41
N ILE A 7 -1.28 12.28 25.63
CA ILE A 7 -1.76 13.63 25.93
C ILE A 7 -0.57 14.60 25.99
N GLU A 8 0.51 14.21 26.67
CA GLU A 8 1.67 15.06 26.94
C GLU A 8 2.31 15.63 25.67
N PRO A 9 2.62 14.82 24.63
CA PRO A 9 3.20 15.37 23.40
C PRO A 9 2.24 16.27 22.62
N LEU A 10 0.93 16.11 22.80
CA LEU A 10 -0.05 17.02 22.17
C LEU A 10 0.04 18.43 22.77
N PHE A 11 0.21 18.53 24.09
CA PHE A 11 0.34 19.82 24.78
C PHE A 11 1.67 20.49 24.51
N GLU A 12 2.76 19.72 24.53
CA GLU A 12 4.08 20.22 24.13
C GLU A 12 4.03 20.78 22.70
N ALA A 13 3.41 20.04 21.77
CA ALA A 13 3.26 20.49 20.39
C ALA A 13 2.44 21.79 20.27
N THR A 14 1.36 21.96 21.06
CA THR A 14 0.60 23.23 21.07
C THR A 14 1.47 24.41 21.46
N ASN A 15 2.38 24.25 22.44
CA ASN A 15 3.28 25.32 22.87
C ASN A 15 4.44 25.56 21.90
N MET A 16 4.79 24.58 21.07
CA MET A 16 5.86 24.70 20.06
C MET A 16 5.40 25.39 18.78
N ILE A 17 4.11 25.31 18.46
CA ILE A 17 3.55 25.91 17.25
C ILE A 17 3.32 27.40 17.51
N GLY A 18 4.16 28.23 16.88
CA GLY A 18 3.91 29.67 16.82
C GLY A 18 2.64 29.95 16.04
N VAL A 19 1.71 30.67 16.66
CA VAL A 19 0.48 31.17 16.04
C VAL A 19 0.51 32.70 16.11
N ASP A 20 0.11 33.35 15.02
CA ASP A 20 0.07 34.82 14.91
C ASP A 20 -1.20 35.42 15.55
N GLU A 21 -2.05 34.58 16.14
CA GLU A 21 -3.32 34.93 16.77
C GLU A 21 -3.47 34.28 18.15
N ASP A 22 -4.24 34.92 19.03
CA ASP A 22 -4.55 34.38 20.35
C ASP A 22 -5.48 33.15 20.21
N ILE A 23 -5.20 32.10 20.99
CA ILE A 23 -6.04 30.90 21.01
C ILE A 23 -7.21 31.13 21.97
N ASP A 24 -8.42 31.28 21.42
CA ASP A 24 -9.65 31.45 22.24
C ASP A 24 -9.99 30.18 23.06
N PHE A 25 -9.96 29.00 22.42
CA PHE A 25 -10.34 27.73 23.04
C PHE A 25 -9.52 26.55 22.51
N MET A 26 -9.35 25.54 23.37
CA MET A 26 -8.75 24.25 23.02
C MET A 26 -9.62 23.11 23.55
N MET A 27 -9.72 22.03 22.77
CA MET A 27 -10.47 20.83 23.12
C MET A 27 -9.70 19.59 22.71
N LEU A 28 -9.72 18.59 23.60
CA LEU A 28 -9.15 17.27 23.37
C LEU A 28 -10.28 16.29 23.04
N PHE A 29 -10.11 15.51 21.97
CA PHE A 29 -11.06 14.49 21.57
C PHE A 29 -10.40 13.12 21.54
N LYS A 30 -11.07 12.13 22.14
CA LYS A 30 -10.78 10.72 21.87
C LYS A 30 -11.47 10.34 20.57
N THR A 31 -10.70 9.89 19.59
CA THR A 31 -11.22 9.61 18.23
C THR A 31 -10.78 8.23 17.74
N ASN A 32 -11.46 7.73 16.72
CA ASN A 32 -11.00 6.58 15.95
C ASN A 32 -10.10 6.98 14.75
N GLN A 33 -9.59 8.22 14.72
CA GLN A 33 -8.70 8.65 13.64
C GLN A 33 -7.37 7.90 13.72
N GLY A 34 -6.81 7.51 12.57
CA GLY A 34 -5.54 6.78 12.52
C GLY A 34 -5.59 5.35 13.09
N THR A 35 -6.75 4.68 13.07
CA THR A 35 -6.93 3.35 13.69
C THR A 35 -7.16 2.21 12.71
N ASP A 36 -7.38 2.49 11.43
CA ASP A 36 -7.84 1.53 10.41
C ASP A 36 -9.19 0.85 10.75
N PHE A 37 -10.02 1.48 11.60
CA PHE A 37 -11.28 0.89 12.06
C PHE A 37 -12.24 0.50 10.93
N HIS A 38 -12.20 1.20 9.78
CA HIS A 38 -13.01 0.87 8.60
C HIS A 38 -12.60 -0.41 7.88
N PHE A 39 -11.46 -1.02 8.25
CA PHE A 39 -11.05 -2.34 7.76
C PHE A 39 -11.42 -3.48 8.72
N ILE A 40 -12.06 -3.20 9.86
CA ILE A 40 -12.58 -4.24 10.78
C ILE A 40 -13.84 -4.88 10.21
N ARG A 41 -14.73 -4.07 9.63
CA ARG A 41 -15.96 -4.52 8.97
C ARG A 41 -15.88 -4.20 7.49
N THR A 42 -15.34 -5.15 6.73
CA THR A 42 -15.24 -5.04 5.28
C THR A 42 -16.51 -5.55 4.60
N GLY A 43 -16.72 -5.14 3.36
CA GLY A 43 -17.77 -5.72 2.52
C GLY A 43 -17.50 -5.51 1.03
N ASP A 44 -18.46 -5.94 0.20
CA ASP A 44 -18.33 -5.97 -1.25
C ASP A 44 -19.19 -4.92 -1.99
N HIS A 45 -19.90 -4.07 -1.24
CA HIS A 45 -20.78 -3.03 -1.78
C HIS A 45 -20.06 -1.68 -1.91
N TYR A 46 -20.61 -0.79 -2.73
CA TYR A 46 -20.10 0.57 -2.88
C TYR A 46 -20.00 1.29 -1.53
N TYR A 47 -18.95 2.10 -1.39
CA TYR A 47 -18.62 2.92 -0.24
C TYR A 47 -18.24 2.14 1.03
N GLN A 48 -18.05 0.83 0.93
CA GLN A 48 -17.49 0.02 2.02
C GLN A 48 -15.97 -0.05 1.93
N GLY A 49 -15.33 -0.14 3.10
CA GLY A 49 -13.91 -0.50 3.20
C GLY A 49 -13.70 -1.96 2.80
N VAL A 50 -12.55 -2.24 2.20
CA VAL A 50 -12.16 -3.59 1.77
C VAL A 50 -10.74 -3.91 2.22
N ARG A 51 -10.54 -5.16 2.65
CA ARG A 51 -9.25 -5.80 2.89
C ARG A 51 -9.28 -7.14 2.18
N LYS A 52 -8.56 -7.27 1.06
CA LYS A 52 -8.71 -8.43 0.17
C LYS A 52 -7.38 -8.91 -0.37
N LEU A 53 -7.17 -10.23 -0.36
CA LEU A 53 -6.04 -10.86 -1.02
C LEU A 53 -6.25 -10.84 -2.54
N ILE A 54 -5.30 -10.29 -3.28
CA ILE A 54 -5.34 -10.13 -4.72
C ILE A 54 -4.08 -10.75 -5.32
N LYS A 55 -4.27 -11.67 -6.25
CA LYS A 55 -3.22 -12.13 -7.16
C LYS A 55 -3.28 -11.29 -8.43
N ILE A 56 -2.18 -10.64 -8.78
CA ILE A 56 -2.13 -9.71 -9.90
C ILE A 56 -2.15 -10.47 -11.22
N ASP A 57 -3.04 -10.05 -12.14
CA ASP A 57 -3.08 -10.55 -13.51
C ASP A 57 -2.50 -9.54 -14.51
N ASN A 58 -2.84 -8.26 -14.35
CA ASN A 58 -2.36 -7.19 -15.23
C ASN A 58 -2.19 -5.88 -14.47
N ILE A 59 -1.28 -5.04 -14.97
CA ILE A 59 -1.04 -3.67 -14.49
C ILE A 59 -0.95 -2.75 -15.70
N SER A 60 -1.66 -1.63 -15.64
CA SER A 60 -1.56 -0.57 -16.64
C SER A 60 -1.40 0.78 -15.97
N VAL A 61 -0.45 1.57 -16.48
CA VAL A 61 -0.26 2.97 -16.09
C VAL A 61 -1.01 3.83 -17.10
N LEU A 62 -1.99 4.59 -16.64
CA LEU A 62 -2.78 5.48 -17.49
C LEU A 62 -2.03 6.79 -17.78
N GLU A 63 -2.46 7.49 -18.83
CA GLU A 63 -2.09 8.87 -19.04
C GLU A 63 -2.50 9.70 -17.81
N GLY A 64 -1.56 10.46 -17.25
CA GLY A 64 -1.72 11.14 -15.96
C GLY A 64 -1.01 10.45 -14.79
N GLY A 65 -0.66 9.15 -14.91
CA GLY A 65 0.18 8.42 -13.94
C GLY A 65 -0.57 7.53 -12.95
N ASP A 66 -1.90 7.44 -13.07
CA ASP A 66 -2.70 6.50 -12.28
C ASP A 66 -2.39 5.06 -12.67
N VAL A 67 -2.35 4.18 -11.68
CA VAL A 67 -2.09 2.75 -11.90
C VAL A 67 -3.39 1.98 -11.72
N VAL A 68 -3.77 1.23 -12.75
CA VAL A 68 -4.87 0.27 -12.70
C VAL A 68 -4.29 -1.13 -12.59
N ILE A 69 -4.69 -1.86 -11.56
CA ILE A 69 -4.32 -3.26 -11.35
C ILE A 69 -5.58 -4.11 -11.55
N THR A 70 -5.46 -5.17 -12.32
CA THR A 70 -6.49 -6.20 -12.46
C THR A 70 -6.03 -7.46 -11.74
N GLY A 71 -6.86 -7.96 -10.82
CA GLY A 71 -6.67 -9.23 -10.14
C GLY A 71 -7.15 -10.41 -10.99
N SER A 72 -6.64 -11.61 -10.71
CA SER A 72 -7.01 -12.85 -11.42
C SER A 72 -8.51 -13.19 -11.34
N ASN A 73 -9.23 -12.62 -10.37
CA ASN A 73 -10.66 -12.85 -10.15
C ASN A 73 -11.52 -11.72 -10.76
N GLY A 74 -10.93 -10.81 -11.54
CA GLY A 74 -11.63 -9.68 -12.16
C GLY A 74 -11.75 -8.43 -11.27
N ASP A 75 -11.21 -8.44 -10.05
CA ASP A 75 -11.14 -7.24 -9.22
C ASP A 75 -10.30 -6.16 -9.91
N VAL A 76 -10.78 -4.92 -9.89
CA VAL A 76 -10.06 -3.76 -10.42
C VAL A 76 -9.67 -2.84 -9.28
N LEU A 77 -8.40 -2.49 -9.21
CA LEU A 77 -7.84 -1.61 -8.19
C LEU A 77 -7.23 -0.39 -8.86
N ILE A 78 -7.32 0.76 -8.20
CA ILE A 78 -6.74 2.02 -8.67
C ILE A 78 -5.85 2.60 -7.58
N ALA A 79 -4.58 2.85 -7.91
CA ALA A 79 -3.71 3.72 -7.14
C ALA A 79 -3.51 5.03 -7.91
N PHE A 80 -4.16 6.09 -7.44
CA PHE A 80 -4.02 7.41 -8.06
C PHE A 80 -2.60 7.96 -7.91
N LYS A 81 -2.13 8.75 -8.87
CA LYS A 81 -0.80 9.38 -8.82
C LYS A 81 -0.55 10.13 -7.51
N GLU A 82 -1.58 10.79 -6.99
CA GLU A 82 -1.54 11.56 -5.75
C GLU A 82 -1.18 10.68 -4.54
N THR A 83 -1.46 9.37 -4.59
CA THR A 83 -1.11 8.46 -3.47
C THR A 83 0.39 8.31 -3.26
N GLY A 84 1.24 8.78 -4.19
CA GLY A 84 2.69 8.92 -3.99
C GLY A 84 3.39 7.58 -3.87
N GLU A 85 3.97 7.28 -2.71
CA GLU A 85 4.72 6.03 -2.45
C GLU A 85 3.93 4.77 -2.79
N LEU A 86 2.61 4.79 -2.51
CA LEU A 86 1.70 3.71 -2.91
C LEU A 86 1.62 3.53 -4.43
N ASN A 87 1.53 4.63 -5.19
CA ASN A 87 1.49 4.60 -6.64
C ASN A 87 2.83 4.16 -7.25
N GLU A 88 3.96 4.61 -6.68
CA GLU A 88 5.28 4.17 -7.14
C GLU A 88 5.52 2.68 -6.85
N ALA A 89 5.08 2.18 -5.69
CA ALA A 89 5.14 0.77 -5.38
C ALA A 89 4.30 -0.08 -6.36
N THR A 90 3.09 0.37 -6.69
CA THR A 90 2.20 -0.39 -7.58
C THR A 90 2.73 -0.49 -9.02
N LYS A 91 3.53 0.47 -9.49
CA LYS A 91 4.23 0.42 -10.79
C LYS A 91 5.29 -0.67 -10.89
N GLN A 92 5.84 -1.13 -9.76
CA GLN A 92 6.89 -2.16 -9.72
C GLN A 92 6.34 -3.59 -9.60
N LEU A 93 5.03 -3.72 -9.36
CA LEU A 93 4.37 -5.01 -9.31
C LEU A 93 4.31 -5.65 -10.70
N THR A 94 4.06 -6.95 -10.76
CA THR A 94 3.91 -7.69 -12.02
C THR A 94 2.90 -8.83 -11.89
N LYS A 95 2.56 -9.43 -13.03
CA LYS A 95 1.66 -10.58 -13.09
C LYS A 95 2.17 -11.72 -12.22
N GLY A 96 1.30 -12.22 -11.35
CA GLY A 96 1.56 -13.33 -10.43
C GLY A 96 1.96 -12.90 -9.03
N ASP A 97 2.33 -11.63 -8.81
CA ASP A 97 2.54 -11.09 -7.47
C ASP A 97 1.25 -11.18 -6.64
N VAL A 98 1.39 -11.29 -5.33
CA VAL A 98 0.27 -11.41 -4.39
C VAL A 98 0.34 -10.29 -3.37
N ILE A 99 -0.77 -9.56 -3.24
CA ILE A 99 -0.91 -8.46 -2.30
C ILE A 99 -2.17 -8.61 -1.44
N ILE A 100 -2.20 -7.99 -0.27
CA ILE A 100 -3.44 -7.62 0.42
C ILE A 100 -3.73 -6.16 0.08
N ALA A 101 -4.84 -5.93 -0.60
CA ALA A 101 -5.32 -4.60 -0.93
C ALA A 101 -6.19 -4.04 0.20
N TYR A 102 -5.94 -2.80 0.57
CA TYR A 102 -6.76 -2.02 1.51
C TYR A 102 -7.28 -0.78 0.79
N GLY A 103 -8.58 -0.56 0.85
CA GLY A 103 -9.17 0.57 0.14
C GLY A 103 -10.66 0.71 0.34
N SER A 104 -11.30 1.48 -0.54
CA SER A 104 -12.75 1.62 -0.57
C SER A 104 -13.31 1.21 -1.92
N ILE A 105 -14.46 0.55 -1.91
CA ILE A 105 -15.17 0.19 -3.14
C ILE A 105 -15.89 1.42 -3.68
N LYS A 106 -15.66 1.76 -4.94
CA LYS A 106 -16.24 2.93 -5.61
C LYS A 106 -16.78 2.57 -6.99
N PRO A 107 -17.84 3.27 -7.46
CA PRO A 107 -18.27 3.17 -8.84
C PRO A 107 -17.30 3.94 -9.76
N SER A 108 -17.06 3.40 -10.94
CA SER A 108 -16.26 3.98 -12.02
C SER A 108 -17.03 3.82 -13.32
N VAL A 109 -17.17 4.90 -14.08
CA VAL A 109 -17.81 4.86 -15.41
C VAL A 109 -17.05 3.94 -16.37
N LYS A 110 -15.72 3.89 -16.24
CA LYS A 110 -14.85 3.13 -17.15
C LYS A 110 -14.68 1.67 -16.73
N PHE A 111 -14.61 1.41 -15.43
CA PHE A 111 -14.21 0.11 -14.90
C PHE A 111 -15.31 -0.58 -14.07
N GLY A 112 -16.49 0.02 -13.93
CA GLY A 112 -17.57 -0.51 -13.10
C GLY A 112 -17.21 -0.40 -11.61
N LYS A 113 -17.01 -1.54 -10.94
CA LYS A 113 -16.67 -1.57 -9.51
C LYS A 113 -15.15 -1.57 -9.34
N VAL A 114 -14.61 -0.56 -8.66
CA VAL A 114 -13.17 -0.47 -8.37
C VAL A 114 -12.87 -0.38 -6.88
N ILE A 115 -11.66 -0.78 -6.50
CA ILE A 115 -11.08 -0.55 -5.19
C ILE A 115 -10.10 0.62 -5.30
N GLU A 116 -10.44 1.77 -4.73
CA GLU A 116 -9.49 2.87 -4.57
C GLU A 116 -8.53 2.54 -3.42
N LEU A 117 -7.26 2.38 -3.74
CA LEU A 117 -6.24 1.92 -2.79
C LEU A 117 -5.87 3.01 -1.78
N GLU A 118 -5.84 2.64 -0.50
CA GLU A 118 -5.28 3.43 0.60
C GLU A 118 -3.91 2.90 1.04
N LYS A 119 -3.73 1.59 0.98
CA LYS A 119 -2.45 0.90 1.18
C LYS A 119 -2.49 -0.50 0.55
N ILE A 120 -1.32 -1.09 0.35
CA ILE A 120 -1.15 -2.49 -0.02
C ILE A 120 -0.15 -3.15 0.93
N GLU A 121 -0.31 -4.44 1.15
CA GLU A 121 0.72 -5.29 1.77
C GLU A 121 1.18 -6.31 0.75
N ILE A 122 2.47 -6.31 0.41
CA ILE A 122 3.05 -7.23 -0.55
C ILE A 122 3.41 -8.53 0.17
N ILE A 123 2.73 -9.60 -0.22
CA ILE A 123 2.85 -10.94 0.38
C ILE A 123 3.84 -11.79 -0.41
N GLN A 124 3.83 -11.66 -1.74
CA GLN A 124 4.69 -12.45 -2.62
C GLN A 124 5.07 -11.68 -3.87
N LEU A 125 6.35 -11.77 -4.23
CA LEU A 125 6.94 -11.22 -5.45
C LEU A 125 7.43 -12.36 -6.36
N ILE A 126 7.01 -12.35 -7.64
CA ILE A 126 7.49 -13.26 -8.68
C ILE A 126 8.68 -12.63 -9.39
N ASP A 127 9.87 -12.80 -8.78
CA ASP A 127 11.13 -12.24 -9.31
C ASP A 127 11.85 -13.18 -10.28
N ILE A 128 11.23 -14.29 -10.68
CA ILE A 128 11.85 -15.29 -11.56
C ILE A 128 11.01 -15.43 -12.83
N ILE A 129 11.65 -15.16 -13.97
CA ILE A 129 11.13 -15.51 -15.29
C ILE A 129 12.02 -16.56 -15.95
N TYR A 130 11.39 -17.35 -16.81
CA TYR A 130 12.06 -18.40 -17.56
C TYR A 130 12.22 -17.99 -19.02
N GLU A 131 13.45 -17.75 -19.44
CA GLU A 131 13.80 -17.42 -20.83
C GLU A 131 14.39 -18.63 -21.57
N ASN A 132 14.26 -18.64 -22.90
CA ASN A 132 14.97 -19.64 -23.71
C ASN A 132 16.48 -19.37 -23.65
N PRO A 133 17.33 -20.42 -23.65
CA PRO A 133 18.77 -20.25 -23.62
C PRO A 133 19.29 -19.48 -24.85
N LYS A 134 20.46 -18.85 -24.67
CA LYS A 134 21.24 -18.27 -25.77
C LYS A 134 22.07 -19.35 -26.43
N CYS A 135 22.23 -19.26 -27.75
CA CYS A 135 23.05 -20.20 -28.50
C CYS A 135 24.54 -20.03 -28.12
N PRO A 136 25.25 -21.08 -27.66
CA PRO A 136 26.66 -20.97 -27.27
C PRO A 136 27.59 -20.65 -28.45
N LYS A 137 27.15 -20.86 -29.71
CA LYS A 137 27.95 -20.56 -30.92
C LYS A 137 27.82 -19.13 -31.42
N CYS A 138 26.64 -18.51 -31.32
CA CYS A 138 26.37 -17.22 -31.97
C CYS A 138 25.58 -16.24 -31.10
N ASN A 139 25.33 -16.59 -29.85
CA ASN A 139 24.61 -15.82 -28.84
C ASN A 139 23.17 -15.39 -29.20
N HIS A 140 22.59 -15.94 -30.28
CA HIS A 140 21.21 -15.66 -30.65
C HIS A 140 20.24 -16.46 -29.78
N SER A 141 19.04 -15.92 -29.51
CA SER A 141 18.00 -16.64 -28.77
C SER A 141 17.61 -17.92 -29.50
N MET A 142 17.46 -19.01 -28.74
CA MET A 142 17.04 -20.30 -29.28
C MET A 142 15.53 -20.47 -29.20
N GLU A 143 14.97 -21.31 -30.06
CA GLU A 143 13.56 -21.71 -30.05
C GLU A 143 13.39 -23.10 -29.42
N SER A 144 12.27 -23.31 -28.72
CA SER A 144 11.98 -24.61 -28.12
C SER A 144 11.57 -25.61 -29.19
N LEU A 145 12.08 -26.84 -29.12
CA LEU A 145 11.68 -27.95 -30.00
C LEU A 145 10.48 -28.73 -29.46
N GLY A 146 9.90 -28.30 -28.33
CA GLY A 146 8.82 -28.98 -27.63
C GLY A 146 9.24 -29.49 -26.25
N LYS A 147 8.27 -29.99 -25.49
CA LYS A 147 8.49 -30.52 -24.13
C LYS A 147 9.56 -31.62 -24.17
N ASN A 148 10.64 -31.44 -23.40
CA ASN A 148 11.77 -32.37 -23.28
C ASN A 148 12.51 -32.68 -24.61
N LYS A 149 12.41 -31.79 -25.61
CA LYS A 149 13.10 -31.96 -26.91
C LYS A 149 14.27 -30.99 -27.11
N GLY A 150 14.59 -30.19 -26.09
CA GLY A 150 15.68 -29.21 -26.16
C GLY A 150 15.33 -27.94 -26.96
N TYR A 151 16.38 -27.28 -27.45
CA TYR A 151 16.32 -25.99 -28.13
C TYR A 151 17.14 -25.99 -29.42
N ARG A 152 16.70 -25.21 -30.42
CA ARG A 152 17.44 -24.98 -31.67
C ARG A 152 17.73 -23.51 -31.90
N CYS A 153 18.93 -23.19 -32.37
CA CYS A 153 19.26 -21.82 -32.77
C CYS A 153 18.63 -21.50 -34.13
N ARG A 154 17.87 -20.41 -34.21
CA ARG A 154 17.27 -19.94 -35.48
C ARG A 154 18.32 -19.60 -36.55
N LYS A 155 19.45 -19.04 -36.14
CA LYS A 155 20.52 -18.52 -37.02
C LYS A 155 21.48 -19.62 -37.50
N CYS A 156 22.12 -20.35 -36.58
CA CYS A 156 23.16 -21.32 -36.92
C CYS A 156 22.74 -22.79 -36.82
N LYS A 157 21.45 -23.04 -36.53
CA LYS A 157 20.84 -24.39 -36.41
C LYS A 157 21.44 -25.31 -35.33
N TYR A 158 22.34 -24.82 -34.49
CA TYR A 158 22.87 -25.56 -33.34
C TYR A 158 21.74 -26.03 -32.42
N GLU A 159 21.81 -27.28 -31.97
CA GLU A 159 20.82 -27.91 -31.09
C GLU A 159 21.38 -28.17 -29.70
N LEU A 160 20.50 -28.05 -28.70
CA LEU A 160 20.79 -28.20 -27.28
C LEU A 160 19.75 -29.13 -26.68
N ASN A 161 20.12 -30.38 -26.42
CA ASN A 161 19.16 -31.46 -26.15
C ASN A 161 18.82 -31.64 -24.66
N ASP A 162 19.58 -31.04 -23.73
CA ASP A 162 19.44 -31.29 -22.28
C ASP A 162 19.34 -30.02 -21.40
N ILE A 163 19.25 -28.83 -21.99
CA ILE A 163 19.10 -27.59 -21.22
C ILE A 163 17.62 -27.27 -21.01
N SER A 164 17.24 -26.90 -19.79
CA SER A 164 15.94 -26.34 -19.43
C SER A 164 15.91 -24.82 -19.67
N LYS A 165 14.75 -24.16 -19.48
CA LYS A 165 14.72 -22.69 -19.58
C LYS A 165 15.71 -22.07 -18.59
N VAL A 166 16.38 -21.00 -19.02
CA VAL A 166 17.29 -20.24 -18.15
C VAL A 166 16.45 -19.43 -17.17
N ILE A 167 16.74 -19.58 -15.88
CA ILE A 167 16.18 -18.75 -14.82
C ILE A 167 16.83 -17.38 -14.91
N LYS A 168 16.01 -16.34 -15.09
CA LYS A 168 16.44 -14.95 -15.01
C LYS A 168 15.72 -14.29 -13.86
N ARG A 169 16.52 -13.75 -12.94
CA ARG A 169 16.01 -12.92 -11.85
C ARG A 169 15.68 -11.53 -12.39
N ILE A 170 14.52 -11.02 -12.03
CA ILE A 170 14.13 -9.64 -12.30
C ILE A 170 14.53 -8.83 -11.06
N ASP A 171 15.47 -7.92 -11.22
CA ASP A 171 15.80 -6.96 -10.17
C ASP A 171 14.75 -5.85 -10.17
N ARG A 172 14.03 -5.73 -9.05
CA ARG A 172 12.99 -4.71 -8.84
C ARG A 172 13.32 -3.93 -7.58
N ASN A 173 13.06 -2.64 -7.59
CA ASN A 173 13.22 -1.79 -6.40
C ASN A 173 11.97 -1.84 -5.52
N ILE A 174 11.55 -3.04 -5.14
CA ILE A 174 10.38 -3.27 -4.28
C ILE A 174 10.63 -4.52 -3.43
N SER A 175 10.20 -4.46 -2.18
CA SER A 175 10.29 -5.58 -1.23
C SER A 175 8.91 -5.94 -0.68
N LEU A 176 8.84 -7.08 -0.01
CA LEU A 176 7.70 -7.40 0.85
C LEU A 176 7.49 -6.32 1.91
N GLY A 177 6.25 -6.12 2.34
CA GLY A 177 5.88 -5.11 3.34
C GLY A 177 4.68 -4.26 2.94
N ILE A 178 4.39 -3.25 3.77
CA ILE A 178 3.25 -2.35 3.58
C ILE A 178 3.70 -1.08 2.88
N TYR A 179 3.00 -0.72 1.80
CA TYR A 179 3.12 0.56 1.11
C TYR A 179 1.81 1.31 1.26
N GLN A 180 1.87 2.58 1.65
CA GLN A 180 0.70 3.36 2.03
C GLN A 180 0.68 4.69 1.29
N SER A 181 -0.53 5.22 1.06
CA SER A 181 -0.70 6.56 0.52
C SER A 181 0.00 7.59 1.40
N ARG A 182 0.73 8.53 0.79
CA ARG A 182 1.29 9.70 1.52
C ARG A 182 0.22 10.64 2.07
N TYR A 183 -0.98 10.60 1.49
CA TYR A 183 -2.14 11.33 1.96
C TYR A 183 -3.05 10.38 2.72
N TYR A 184 -3.07 10.54 4.03
CA TYR A 184 -3.90 9.75 4.93
C TYR A 184 -5.35 10.22 4.90
N ARG A 185 -6.29 9.28 4.78
CA ARG A 185 -7.69 9.55 5.15
C ARG A 185 -7.79 9.59 6.68
N HIS A 186 -8.88 10.13 7.20
CA HIS A 186 -9.06 10.31 8.65
C HIS A 186 -8.83 9.04 9.47
N LEU A 187 -9.30 7.89 8.98
CA LEU A 187 -9.20 6.62 9.68
C LEU A 187 -7.91 5.85 9.38
N THR A 188 -7.19 6.19 8.30
CA THR A 188 -5.99 5.48 7.86
C THR A 188 -4.91 5.53 8.94
N ARG A 189 -4.53 4.38 9.48
CA ARG A 189 -3.44 4.27 10.47
C ARG A 189 -2.10 4.39 9.76
N PRO A 190 -1.24 5.35 10.13
CA PRO A 190 0.11 5.43 9.58
C PRO A 190 0.93 4.18 9.90
N ILE A 191 1.67 3.65 8.93
CA ILE A 191 2.48 2.43 9.10
C ILE A 191 3.56 2.53 10.19
N PHE A 192 4.07 3.73 10.46
CA PHE A 192 5.05 3.98 11.51
C PHE A 192 4.42 4.11 12.90
N LEU A 193 3.09 4.15 13.00
CA LEU A 193 2.40 4.37 14.26
C LEU A 193 2.34 3.08 15.09
N GLU A 194 3.16 3.05 16.14
CA GLU A 194 3.13 2.05 17.20
C GLU A 194 2.21 2.50 18.34
N ILE A 195 1.20 1.67 18.68
CA ILE A 195 0.29 1.95 19.79
C ILE A 195 0.80 1.17 21.02
N LYS A 196 1.27 1.90 22.04
CA LYS A 196 1.61 1.33 23.35
C LYS A 196 0.36 1.37 24.25
N ASN A 197 0.03 0.26 24.90
CA ASN A 197 -1.15 0.14 25.77
C ASN A 197 -0.91 0.80 27.16
N ASP A 198 -0.76 2.12 27.20
CA ASP A 198 -0.54 2.87 28.46
C ASP A 198 -1.65 3.89 28.79
N SER A 199 -2.81 3.82 28.12
CA SER A 199 -3.84 4.86 28.16
C SER A 199 -4.44 5.17 29.54
N GLU A 200 -4.49 4.20 30.47
CA GLU A 200 -5.15 4.40 31.77
C GLU A 200 -4.38 5.28 32.75
N LYS A 201 -3.03 5.31 32.69
CA LYS A 201 -2.23 6.16 33.58
C LYS A 201 -2.28 7.63 33.16
N VAL A 202 -2.46 7.89 31.87
CA VAL A 202 -2.36 9.22 31.25
C VAL A 202 -3.59 10.07 31.58
N GLU A 203 -4.80 9.51 31.45
CA GLU A 203 -6.04 10.23 31.79
C GLU A 203 -6.08 10.65 33.26
N LYS A 204 -5.58 9.82 34.19
CA LYS A 204 -5.61 10.14 35.63
C LYS A 204 -4.62 11.23 36.06
N ILE A 205 -3.47 11.34 35.41
CA ILE A 205 -2.39 12.24 35.83
C ILE A 205 -2.47 13.60 35.13
N TYR A 206 -2.78 13.61 33.83
CA TYR A 206 -2.65 14.83 33.04
C TYR A 206 -3.94 15.64 32.98
N LEU A 207 -5.10 15.00 33.02
CA LEU A 207 -6.39 15.72 33.01
C LEU A 207 -6.48 16.77 34.14
N PRO A 208 -6.04 16.51 35.38
CA PRO A 208 -5.98 17.52 36.44
C PRO A 208 -4.95 18.65 36.18
N LEU A 209 -3.79 18.34 35.60
CA LEU A 209 -2.77 19.34 35.26
C LEU A 209 -3.24 20.29 34.14
N LEU A 210 -4.06 19.78 33.23
CA LEU A 210 -4.68 20.55 32.15
C LEU A 210 -5.74 21.52 32.66
N LEU A 211 -6.57 21.09 33.61
CA LEU A 211 -7.55 21.94 34.27
C LEU A 211 -6.89 23.08 35.06
N ASN A 212 -5.70 22.86 35.60
CA ASN A 212 -4.97 23.88 36.36
C ASN A 212 -4.26 24.93 35.48
N ASN A 213 -3.83 24.58 34.26
CA ASN A 213 -3.10 25.48 33.37
C ASN A 213 -4.01 26.24 32.38
N LEU A 214 -5.25 25.81 32.19
CA LEU A 214 -6.21 26.45 31.29
C LEU A 214 -7.33 27.07 32.12
N LYS A 215 -7.29 28.39 32.34
CA LYS A 215 -8.30 29.14 33.10
C LYS A 215 -9.77 28.92 32.61
N ASN A 216 -9.97 28.37 31.40
CA ASN A 216 -11.28 28.20 30.75
C ASN A 216 -11.50 26.83 30.06
N ALA A 217 -10.71 25.78 30.33
CA ALA A 217 -10.92 24.49 29.67
C ALA A 217 -12.19 23.76 30.18
N ARG A 218 -13.01 23.26 29.25
CA ARG A 218 -14.15 22.36 29.53
C ARG A 218 -13.87 20.99 28.94
N ILE A 219 -14.10 19.94 29.73
CA ILE A 219 -14.09 18.54 29.27
C ILE A 219 -15.54 18.21 28.91
N LEU A 220 -15.76 17.70 27.70
CA LEU A 220 -17.05 17.19 27.25
C LEU A 220 -16.90 15.69 27.04
N ASP A 221 -17.77 14.93 27.71
CA ASP A 221 -17.86 13.46 27.62
C ASP A 221 -18.47 12.99 26.29
#